data_AF-A0A1J5N2Q9-F1
#
_entry.id   AF-A0A1J5N2Q9-F1
#
_cell.length_a   1.000
_cell.length_b   1.000
_cell.length_c   1.000
_cell.angle_alpha   90.00
_cell.angle_beta   90.00
_cell.angle_gamma   90.00
#
_symmetry.space_group_name_H-M   'P 1'
#
loop_
_entity.id
_entity.type
_entity.pdbx_description
1 polymer ?
#
loop_
_entity_poly.entity_id
_entity_poly.type
_entity_poly.pdbx_seq_one_letter_code
_entity_poly.pdbx_strand_id
1 'polypeptide(L)'
;MAEFKVNKTVKEINERIRKGKAVVVNAEEMIEIVRKEGKVKAAQEVDVVTTGTFSPMCSSGLLFNIGQQPPVMKVSKLWLNNVPCYSGIAAVDAYLGATEPSDDDPLNKVHPGRFAYGGAHVMEDLLRGKAVHLRAEAYGTDCYPRRELDKDVTLADLPNAVMLNPRNCYQNYNAAVNLTNRTIYTYMGPLKANGSNVNYATSGALSPLFNDPYFRTIGMGTRIFMGGGVGYVIGEGTQHVQKPKRNERGIPESGSGTLMLKGDFKKMNARYVRAQSIIGYGVSLALGVGIPIPMLNEELAWFTGVSNEDISMPVKDYGYDYPNGIPREVTRVSFAELRSGEITVNEKKTATVPVTSHSMSLEVADKLKEWILRGDFLLTEKQDDIPSF
;
A
#
# COMPACT_ATOMS: atom_id res chain seq x y z
N MET A 1 15.55 -5.24 -34.58
CA MET A 1 16.52 -4.18 -34.27
C MET A 1 16.23 -3.74 -32.86
N ALA A 2 17.23 -3.58 -31.98
CA ALA A 2 16.96 -3.14 -30.62
C ALA A 2 16.38 -1.72 -30.66
N GLU A 3 15.19 -1.53 -30.09
CA GLU A 3 14.46 -0.26 -30.06
C GLU A 3 15.14 0.79 -29.16
N PHE A 4 15.98 0.31 -28.21
CA PHE A 4 16.66 1.11 -27.19
C PHE A 4 18.19 1.02 -27.32
N LYS A 5 18.90 2.06 -26.85
CA LYS A 5 20.38 2.11 -26.76
C LYS A 5 20.92 1.19 -25.67
N VAL A 6 20.15 0.97 -24.60
CA VAL A 6 20.49 0.05 -23.51
C VAL A 6 19.47 -1.08 -23.48
N ASN A 7 19.94 -2.32 -23.42
CA ASN A 7 19.08 -3.51 -23.33
C ASN A 7 19.70 -4.48 -22.33
N LYS A 8 19.21 -4.44 -21.09
CA LYS A 8 19.53 -5.41 -20.04
C LYS A 8 18.34 -6.34 -19.83
N THR A 9 18.60 -7.52 -19.29
CA THR A 9 17.58 -8.47 -18.84
C THR A 9 17.58 -8.61 -17.33
N VAL A 10 16.45 -9.02 -16.76
CA VAL A 10 16.35 -9.34 -15.32
C VAL A 10 17.35 -10.44 -14.94
N LYS A 11 17.62 -11.39 -15.84
CA LYS A 11 18.61 -12.45 -15.64
C LYS A 11 20.03 -11.89 -15.49
N GLU A 12 20.46 -10.98 -16.36
CA GLU A 12 21.79 -10.35 -16.29
C GLU A 12 21.93 -9.50 -15.02
N ILE A 13 20.90 -8.74 -14.66
CA ILE A 13 20.86 -7.96 -13.42
C ILE A 13 20.99 -8.88 -12.20
N ASN A 14 20.23 -9.97 -12.14
CA ASN A 14 20.33 -10.96 -11.08
C ASN A 14 21.71 -11.64 -11.01
N GLU A 15 22.38 -11.84 -12.14
CA GLU A 15 23.76 -12.34 -12.15
C GLU A 15 24.75 -11.32 -11.55
N ARG A 16 24.57 -10.03 -11.84
CA ARG A 16 25.35 -8.95 -11.21
C ARG A 16 25.09 -8.86 -9.71
N ILE A 17 23.84 -9.02 -9.27
CA ILE A 17 23.47 -9.07 -7.84
C ILE A 17 24.21 -10.22 -7.14
N ARG A 18 24.14 -11.45 -7.67
CA ARG A 18 24.85 -12.61 -7.10
C ARG A 18 26.37 -12.43 -7.02
N LYS A 19 26.95 -11.67 -7.95
CA LYS A 19 28.39 -11.37 -7.99
C LYS A 19 28.79 -10.19 -7.09
N GLY A 20 27.84 -9.54 -6.40
CA GLY A 20 28.08 -8.32 -5.62
C GLY A 20 28.53 -7.12 -6.46
N LYS A 21 28.15 -7.10 -7.75
CA LYS A 21 28.56 -6.07 -8.72
C LYS A 21 27.41 -5.16 -9.15
N ALA A 22 26.20 -5.42 -8.67
CA ALA A 22 25.03 -4.63 -9.05
C ALA A 22 25.10 -3.21 -8.46
N VAL A 23 24.74 -2.22 -9.26
CA VAL A 23 24.54 -0.84 -8.81
C VAL A 23 23.06 -0.66 -8.50
N VAL A 24 22.76 -0.46 -7.21
CA VAL A 24 21.40 -0.30 -6.71
C VAL A 24 21.28 1.07 -6.06
N VAL A 25 20.26 1.83 -6.47
CA VAL A 25 19.95 3.16 -5.93
C VAL A 25 18.48 3.20 -5.52
N ASN A 26 18.11 4.10 -4.62
CA ASN A 26 16.70 4.38 -4.37
C ASN A 26 16.17 5.44 -5.36
N ALA A 27 14.86 5.62 -5.43
CA ALA A 27 14.25 6.53 -6.40
C ALA A 27 14.63 8.01 -6.21
N GLU A 28 14.93 8.46 -4.98
CA GLU A 28 15.39 9.84 -4.77
C GLU A 28 16.82 10.06 -5.30
N GLU A 29 17.71 9.09 -5.13
CA GLU A 29 19.05 9.09 -5.72
C GLU A 29 18.99 9.06 -7.25
N MET A 30 18.05 8.32 -7.83
CA MET A 30 17.89 8.16 -9.27
C MET A 30 17.54 9.48 -9.98
N ILE A 31 16.76 10.37 -9.35
CA ILE A 31 16.43 11.70 -9.90
C ILE A 31 17.71 12.47 -10.21
N GLU A 32 18.65 12.53 -9.27
CA GLU A 32 19.89 13.28 -9.42
C GLU A 32 20.80 12.68 -10.49
N ILE A 33 20.84 11.34 -10.59
CA ILE A 33 21.61 10.62 -11.61
C ILE A 33 21.05 10.96 -13.00
N VAL A 34 19.74 10.82 -13.21
CA VAL A 34 19.11 11.12 -14.51
C VAL A 34 19.27 12.59 -14.88
N ARG A 35 19.17 13.51 -13.92
CA ARG A 35 19.36 14.95 -14.14
C ARG A 35 20.78 15.29 -14.58
N LYS A 36 21.80 14.71 -13.94
CA LYS A 36 23.22 15.02 -14.21
C LYS A 36 23.77 14.29 -15.42
N GLU A 37 23.35 13.05 -15.61
CA GLU A 37 23.99 12.12 -16.55
C GLU A 37 23.12 11.80 -17.78
N GLY A 38 21.82 12.04 -17.68
CA GLY A 38 20.84 11.69 -18.69
C GLY A 38 20.42 10.21 -18.63
N LYS A 39 19.22 9.93 -19.16
CA LYS A 39 18.56 8.62 -19.09
C LYS A 39 19.38 7.45 -19.67
N VAL A 40 20.18 7.68 -20.71
CA VAL A 40 20.96 6.63 -21.38
C VAL A 40 22.11 6.17 -20.49
N LYS A 41 22.89 7.12 -19.95
CA LYS A 41 24.02 6.80 -19.07
C LYS A 41 23.52 6.20 -17.75
N ALA A 42 22.45 6.77 -17.18
CA ALA A 42 21.80 6.22 -16.00
C ALA A 42 21.38 4.75 -16.18
N ALA A 43 20.76 4.40 -17.32
CA ALA A 43 20.38 3.01 -17.62
C ALA A 43 21.58 2.07 -17.81
N GLN A 44 22.73 2.57 -18.31
CA GLN A 44 23.94 1.77 -18.43
C GLN A 44 24.54 1.43 -17.07
N GLU A 45 24.63 2.42 -16.17
CA GLU A 45 25.34 2.28 -14.90
C GLU A 45 24.48 1.66 -13.80
N VAL A 46 23.22 2.08 -13.67
CA VAL A 46 22.30 1.58 -12.64
C VAL A 46 21.68 0.26 -13.08
N ASP A 47 21.62 -0.70 -12.17
CA ASP A 47 20.98 -2.00 -12.42
C ASP A 47 19.58 -2.07 -11.82
N VAL A 48 19.36 -1.46 -10.66
CA VAL A 48 18.05 -1.49 -9.97
C VAL A 48 17.77 -0.15 -9.28
N VAL A 49 16.54 0.33 -9.43
CA VAL A 49 16.00 1.44 -8.64
C VAL A 49 15.00 0.89 -7.63
N THR A 50 15.24 1.11 -6.33
CA THR A 50 14.29 0.71 -5.29
C THR A 50 13.32 1.84 -4.97
N THR A 51 12.05 1.45 -4.87
CA THR A 51 10.94 2.36 -4.55
C THR A 51 10.32 1.94 -3.23
N GLY A 52 9.54 2.84 -2.62
CA GLY A 52 8.96 2.60 -1.30
C GLY A 52 7.75 3.48 -1.02
N THR A 53 6.78 2.90 -0.33
CA THR A 53 5.64 3.62 0.22
C THR A 53 5.26 3.05 1.58
N PHE A 54 4.94 3.93 2.52
CA PHE A 54 4.36 3.60 3.82
C PHE A 54 3.17 4.52 4.08
N SER A 55 1.98 4.02 3.75
CA SER A 55 0.74 4.79 3.71
C SER A 55 -0.40 3.99 4.30
N PRO A 56 -1.50 4.61 4.75
CA PRO A 56 -2.73 3.89 5.08
C PRO A 56 -3.24 3.16 3.85
N MET A 57 -3.37 1.85 3.94
CA MET A 57 -3.82 0.94 2.91
C MET A 57 -4.98 0.11 3.47
N CYS A 58 -6.14 0.75 3.59
CA CYS A 58 -7.33 0.18 4.22
C CYS A 58 -7.80 -1.15 3.60
N SER A 59 -7.61 -1.34 2.30
CA SER A 59 -7.91 -2.59 1.60
C SER A 59 -6.84 -3.67 1.81
N SER A 60 -6.50 -3.89 3.08
CA SER A 60 -5.63 -4.96 3.53
C SER A 60 -6.39 -5.95 4.40
N GLY A 61 -5.91 -7.19 4.47
CA GLY A 61 -6.51 -8.19 5.35
C GLY A 61 -5.65 -9.43 5.53
N LEU A 62 -6.07 -10.26 6.47
CA LEU A 62 -5.39 -11.48 6.87
C LEU A 62 -6.29 -12.67 6.55
N LEU A 63 -5.87 -13.49 5.59
CA LEU A 63 -6.42 -14.82 5.37
C LEU A 63 -5.65 -15.80 6.26
N PHE A 64 -6.35 -16.49 7.15
CA PHE A 64 -5.71 -17.38 8.11
C PHE A 64 -6.53 -18.65 8.36
N ASN A 65 -5.84 -19.65 8.87
CA ASN A 65 -6.40 -20.91 9.34
C ASN A 65 -6.09 -21.04 10.83
N ILE A 66 -7.05 -21.52 11.64
CA ILE A 66 -6.87 -21.66 13.10
C ILE A 66 -6.45 -23.07 13.54
N GLY A 67 -6.28 -23.98 12.58
CA GLY A 67 -6.03 -25.39 12.82
C GLY A 67 -7.26 -26.14 13.31
N GLN A 68 -7.17 -27.46 13.31
CA GLN A 68 -8.18 -28.35 13.89
C GLN A 68 -7.69 -28.88 15.24
N GLN A 69 -8.61 -29.05 16.18
CA GLN A 69 -8.36 -29.71 17.47
C GLN A 69 -9.51 -30.66 17.76
N PRO A 70 -9.28 -31.95 18.08
CA PRO A 70 -10.35 -32.88 18.43
C PRO A 70 -11.19 -32.39 19.63
N PRO A 71 -12.53 -32.51 19.61
CA PRO A 71 -13.37 -32.77 18.45
C PRO A 71 -13.25 -31.66 17.39
N VAL A 72 -13.13 -32.00 16.11
CA VAL A 72 -12.93 -31.03 15.02
C VAL A 72 -14.16 -30.13 14.80
N MET A 73 -13.94 -28.96 14.20
CA MET A 73 -14.95 -27.89 14.08
C MET A 73 -15.12 -27.40 12.64
N LYS A 74 -16.36 -27.02 12.29
CA LYS A 74 -16.69 -26.28 11.07
C LYS A 74 -17.24 -24.92 11.48
N VAL A 75 -16.34 -23.96 11.59
CA VAL A 75 -16.61 -22.61 12.07
C VAL A 75 -17.62 -21.90 11.18
N SER A 76 -18.62 -21.32 11.82
CA SER A 76 -19.67 -20.51 11.19
C SER A 76 -19.52 -19.02 11.50
N LYS A 77 -18.98 -18.68 12.68
CA LYS A 77 -18.60 -17.33 13.07
C LYS A 77 -17.32 -17.37 13.87
N LEU A 78 -16.49 -16.34 13.72
CA LEU A 78 -15.20 -16.24 14.38
C LEU A 78 -14.90 -14.80 14.75
N TRP A 79 -14.27 -14.61 15.90
CA TRP A 79 -13.75 -13.33 16.36
C TRP A 79 -12.31 -13.50 16.86
N LEU A 80 -11.50 -12.45 16.68
CA LEU A 80 -10.19 -12.28 17.34
C LEU A 80 -10.22 -10.97 18.13
N ASN A 81 -10.02 -11.02 19.45
CA ASN A 81 -10.17 -9.86 20.36
C ASN A 81 -11.48 -9.09 20.10
N ASN A 82 -12.60 -9.80 20.02
CA ASN A 82 -13.92 -9.26 19.72
C ASN A 82 -14.06 -8.58 18.33
N VAL A 83 -13.06 -8.69 17.46
CA VAL A 83 -13.16 -8.23 16.06
C VAL A 83 -13.69 -9.37 15.19
N PRO A 84 -14.83 -9.18 14.49
CA PRO A 84 -15.37 -10.18 13.58
C PRO A 84 -14.37 -10.58 12.48
N CYS A 85 -14.30 -11.87 12.20
CA CYS A 85 -13.57 -12.42 11.06
C CYS A 85 -14.55 -13.10 10.12
N TYR A 86 -14.45 -12.83 8.83
CA TYR A 86 -15.29 -13.47 7.83
C TYR A 86 -14.98 -14.97 7.77
N SER A 87 -15.94 -15.77 8.22
CA SER A 87 -15.93 -17.23 8.13
C SER A 87 -16.63 -17.68 6.84
N GLY A 88 -16.85 -18.99 6.64
CA GLY A 88 -17.57 -19.49 5.46
C GLY A 88 -16.68 -19.75 4.24
N ILE A 89 -15.37 -19.63 4.37
CA ILE A 89 -14.39 -20.00 3.34
C ILE A 89 -14.22 -21.53 3.30
N ALA A 90 -14.09 -22.16 4.49
CA ALA A 90 -14.06 -23.61 4.67
C ALA A 90 -14.29 -23.96 6.15
N ALA A 91 -13.67 -25.03 6.68
CA ALA A 91 -13.93 -25.52 8.03
C ALA A 91 -13.36 -24.61 9.15
N VAL A 92 -12.13 -24.14 9.01
CA VAL A 92 -11.42 -23.36 10.04
C VAL A 92 -10.60 -22.22 9.42
N ASP A 93 -10.98 -21.82 8.20
CA ASP A 93 -10.40 -20.71 7.45
C ASP A 93 -11.26 -19.46 7.63
N ALA A 94 -10.61 -18.32 7.85
CA ALA A 94 -11.26 -17.04 8.02
C ALA A 94 -10.45 -15.90 7.39
N TYR A 95 -11.14 -14.80 7.08
CA TYR A 95 -10.53 -13.57 6.58
C TYR A 95 -10.84 -12.40 7.52
N LEU A 96 -9.80 -11.79 8.08
CA LEU A 96 -9.91 -10.58 8.90
C LEU A 96 -9.61 -9.35 8.04
N GLY A 97 -10.61 -8.48 7.86
CA GLY A 97 -10.41 -7.19 7.21
C GLY A 97 -9.71 -6.20 8.14
N ALA A 98 -8.72 -5.47 7.65
CA ALA A 98 -7.97 -4.51 8.46
C ALA A 98 -8.87 -3.37 9.02
N THR A 99 -9.94 -3.02 8.31
CA THR A 99 -10.87 -1.96 8.71
C THR A 99 -12.03 -2.42 9.58
N GLU A 100 -12.14 -3.72 9.84
CA GLU A 100 -13.25 -4.25 10.63
C GLU A 100 -13.14 -3.73 12.08
N PRO A 101 -14.13 -2.99 12.60
CA PRO A 101 -14.11 -2.53 13.98
C PRO A 101 -14.33 -3.70 14.95
N SER A 102 -13.99 -3.49 16.22
CA SER A 102 -14.47 -4.39 17.28
C SER A 102 -16.00 -4.39 17.31
N ASP A 103 -16.61 -5.53 17.64
CA ASP A 103 -18.07 -5.73 17.64
C ASP A 103 -18.80 -4.76 18.60
N ASP A 104 -18.12 -4.32 19.66
CA ASP A 104 -18.61 -3.39 20.68
C ASP A 104 -18.21 -1.92 20.43
N ASP A 105 -17.52 -1.60 19.33
CA ASP A 105 -17.13 -0.21 19.02
C ASP A 105 -18.39 0.67 18.85
N PRO A 106 -18.44 1.87 19.47
CA PRO A 106 -19.61 2.75 19.34
C PRO A 106 -19.75 3.36 17.93
N LEU A 107 -18.77 3.14 17.05
CA LEU A 107 -18.67 3.72 15.71
C LEU A 107 -18.90 5.24 15.79
N ASN A 108 -19.74 5.77 14.90
CA ASN A 108 -20.13 7.17 14.89
C ASN A 108 -21.44 7.46 15.66
N LYS A 109 -21.87 6.61 16.62
CA LYS A 109 -23.04 6.91 17.48
C LYS A 109 -22.87 8.24 18.21
N VAL A 110 -21.66 8.51 18.71
CA VAL A 110 -21.23 9.84 19.16
C VAL A 110 -20.13 10.30 18.20
N HIS A 111 -20.49 11.14 17.24
CA HIS A 111 -19.56 11.59 16.20
C HIS A 111 -18.66 12.75 16.68
N PRO A 112 -17.35 12.73 16.40
CA PRO A 112 -16.62 11.69 15.65
C PRO A 112 -16.22 10.48 16.52
N GLY A 113 -16.43 9.28 15.99
CA GLY A 113 -16.00 8.02 16.60
C GLY A 113 -14.49 7.89 16.71
N ARG A 114 -14.01 7.16 17.73
CA ARG A 114 -12.57 6.97 17.97
C ARG A 114 -11.97 5.79 17.22
N PHE A 115 -12.75 4.72 16.99
CA PHE A 115 -12.30 3.49 16.34
C PHE A 115 -11.04 2.91 16.96
N ALA A 116 -11.05 2.75 18.30
CA ALA A 116 -9.84 2.52 19.09
C ALA A 116 -9.21 1.13 18.90
N TYR A 117 -10.00 0.16 18.43
CA TYR A 117 -9.54 -1.21 18.18
C TYR A 117 -10.32 -1.85 17.03
N GLY A 118 -9.67 -2.74 16.28
CA GLY A 118 -10.23 -3.41 15.10
C GLY A 118 -9.20 -4.28 14.41
N GLY A 119 -9.49 -4.72 13.19
CA GLY A 119 -8.72 -5.77 12.50
C GLY A 119 -7.25 -5.44 12.32
N ALA A 120 -6.91 -4.20 11.96
CA ALA A 120 -5.52 -3.77 11.85
C ALA A 120 -4.77 -3.86 13.20
N HIS A 121 -5.45 -3.60 14.32
CA HIS A 121 -4.87 -3.69 15.66
C HIS A 121 -4.63 -5.15 16.06
N VAL A 122 -5.56 -6.06 15.76
CA VAL A 122 -5.36 -7.50 15.91
C VAL A 122 -4.15 -7.98 15.10
N MET A 123 -4.04 -7.54 13.84
CA MET A 123 -2.91 -7.86 12.98
C MET A 123 -1.58 -7.35 13.57
N GLU A 124 -1.53 -6.10 14.03
CA GLU A 124 -0.33 -5.56 14.67
C GLU A 124 0.03 -6.29 15.97
N ASP A 125 -0.95 -6.63 16.82
CA ASP A 125 -0.75 -7.36 18.06
C ASP A 125 -0.18 -8.77 17.80
N LEU A 126 -0.72 -9.48 16.81
CA LEU A 126 -0.20 -10.78 16.35
C LEU A 126 1.26 -10.70 15.91
N LEU A 127 1.63 -9.69 15.11
CA LEU A 127 3.02 -9.47 14.67
C LEU A 127 3.96 -9.09 15.81
N ARG A 128 3.43 -8.50 16.89
CA ARG A 128 4.18 -8.22 18.12
C ARG A 128 4.29 -9.43 19.04
N GLY A 129 3.78 -10.59 18.63
CA GLY A 129 3.78 -11.82 19.41
C GLY A 129 2.80 -11.79 20.59
N LYS A 130 1.85 -10.86 20.61
CA LYS A 130 0.82 -10.84 21.65
C LYS A 130 -0.20 -11.94 21.38
N ALA A 131 -0.74 -12.48 22.45
CA ALA A 131 -1.91 -13.35 22.38
C ALA A 131 -3.16 -12.51 22.04
N VAL A 132 -4.03 -13.06 21.21
CA VAL A 132 -5.35 -12.53 20.89
C VAL A 132 -6.40 -13.59 21.21
N HIS A 133 -7.52 -13.15 21.75
CA HIS A 133 -8.60 -14.01 22.20
C HIS A 133 -9.45 -14.47 21.01
N LEU A 134 -9.44 -15.77 20.73
CA LEU A 134 -10.20 -16.40 19.67
C LEU A 134 -11.49 -16.97 20.23
N ARG A 135 -12.63 -16.49 19.70
CA ARG A 135 -13.96 -17.07 19.91
C ARG A 135 -14.49 -17.58 18.58
N ALA A 136 -15.04 -18.79 18.55
CA ALA A 136 -15.71 -19.32 17.38
C ALA A 136 -16.99 -20.10 17.72
N GLU A 137 -17.97 -20.01 16.83
CA GLU A 137 -19.26 -20.69 16.91
C GLU A 137 -19.48 -21.56 15.66
N ALA A 138 -20.12 -22.72 15.83
CA ALA A 138 -20.48 -23.65 14.77
C ALA A 138 -21.82 -24.33 15.07
N TYR A 139 -22.55 -24.71 14.02
CA TYR A 139 -23.80 -25.46 14.13
C TYR A 139 -23.59 -26.95 14.46
N GLY A 140 -22.38 -27.46 14.28
CA GLY A 140 -22.02 -28.86 14.46
C GLY A 140 -22.55 -29.75 13.33
N THR A 141 -21.74 -30.72 12.90
CA THR A 141 -22.12 -31.78 11.95
C THR A 141 -21.54 -33.11 12.42
N ASP A 142 -21.94 -34.22 11.79
CA ASP A 142 -21.37 -35.54 12.12
C ASP A 142 -19.85 -35.59 11.93
N CYS A 143 -19.33 -34.92 10.89
CA CYS A 143 -17.88 -34.80 10.65
C CYS A 143 -17.19 -33.75 11.52
N TYR A 144 -17.94 -32.75 12.02
CA TYR A 144 -17.41 -31.61 12.77
C TYR A 144 -18.28 -31.32 14.00
N PRO A 145 -18.21 -32.16 15.04
CA PRO A 145 -19.16 -32.12 16.14
C PRO A 145 -18.95 -30.95 17.12
N ARG A 146 -17.78 -30.31 17.12
CA ARG A 146 -17.52 -29.15 18.00
C ARG A 146 -18.37 -27.96 17.57
N ARG A 147 -19.05 -27.34 18.54
CA ARG A 147 -19.91 -26.17 18.35
C ARG A 147 -19.31 -24.85 18.84
N GLU A 148 -18.37 -24.91 19.76
CA GLU A 148 -17.76 -23.72 20.35
C GLU A 148 -16.26 -23.91 20.53
N LEU A 149 -15.52 -22.82 20.38
CA LEU A 149 -14.09 -22.74 20.67
C LEU A 149 -13.79 -21.37 21.28
N ASP A 150 -13.11 -21.38 22.41
CA ASP A 150 -12.74 -20.21 23.19
C ASP A 150 -11.34 -20.44 23.74
N LYS A 151 -10.36 -19.66 23.27
CA LYS A 151 -8.95 -19.74 23.69
C LYS A 151 -8.16 -18.52 23.23
N ASP A 152 -7.03 -18.29 23.88
CA ASP A 152 -6.03 -17.34 23.38
C ASP A 152 -5.10 -18.01 22.37
N VAL A 153 -4.74 -17.28 21.31
CA VAL A 153 -3.79 -17.72 20.28
C VAL A 153 -2.80 -16.61 19.95
N THR A 154 -1.58 -16.99 19.59
CA THR A 154 -0.58 -16.11 19.01
C THR A 154 -0.44 -16.37 17.51
N LEU A 155 0.33 -15.54 16.82
CA LEU A 155 0.64 -15.77 15.41
C LEU A 155 1.38 -17.11 15.17
N ALA A 156 2.14 -17.60 16.16
CA ALA A 156 2.84 -18.87 16.06
C ALA A 156 1.86 -20.05 15.98
N ASP A 157 0.74 -19.96 16.71
CA ASP A 157 -0.28 -21.01 16.82
C ASP A 157 -1.13 -21.17 15.55
N LEU A 158 -1.19 -20.15 14.69
CA LEU A 158 -1.92 -20.21 13.42
C LEU A 158 -1.11 -21.02 12.39
N PRO A 159 -1.63 -22.15 11.87
CA PRO A 159 -0.92 -22.93 10.85
C PRO A 159 -0.61 -22.12 9.59
N ASN A 160 -1.56 -21.28 9.16
CA ASN A 160 -1.42 -20.42 8.00
C ASN A 160 -1.89 -19.00 8.32
N ALA A 161 -1.12 -18.02 7.87
CA ALA A 161 -1.44 -16.60 7.97
C ALA A 161 -0.84 -15.88 6.77
N VAL A 162 -1.69 -15.39 5.88
CA VAL A 162 -1.34 -14.74 4.62
C VAL A 162 -1.97 -13.37 4.59
N MET A 163 -1.16 -12.33 4.44
CA MET A 163 -1.69 -11.01 4.13
C MET A 163 -2.13 -11.01 2.67
N LEU A 164 -3.43 -10.88 2.42
CA LEU A 164 -4.02 -10.92 1.09
C LEU A 164 -4.83 -9.64 0.90
N ASN A 165 -4.33 -8.76 0.06
CA ASN A 165 -4.83 -7.40 -0.06
C ASN A 165 -5.44 -7.19 -1.44
N PRO A 166 -6.76 -6.98 -1.57
CA PRO A 166 -7.41 -6.78 -2.86
C PRO A 166 -6.98 -5.47 -3.55
N ARG A 167 -6.40 -4.50 -2.83
CA ARG A 167 -5.98 -3.21 -3.38
C ARG A 167 -4.99 -2.49 -2.50
N ASN A 168 -3.79 -2.22 -3.01
CA ASN A 168 -2.74 -1.41 -2.39
C ASN A 168 -2.03 -0.56 -3.45
N CYS A 169 -1.05 0.24 -3.03
CA CYS A 169 -0.17 1.06 -3.89
C CYS A 169 -0.96 1.85 -4.95
N TYR A 170 -1.76 2.84 -4.53
CA TYR A 170 -2.52 3.65 -5.49
C TYR A 170 -1.60 4.54 -6.33
N GLN A 171 -1.80 4.55 -7.64
CA GLN A 171 -1.12 5.40 -8.61
C GLN A 171 -1.86 6.74 -8.70
N ASN A 172 -1.21 7.78 -8.21
CA ASN A 172 -1.81 9.09 -7.95
C ASN A 172 -3.06 9.05 -7.04
N TYR A 173 -3.47 10.22 -6.58
CA TYR A 173 -4.59 10.37 -5.66
C TYR A 173 -5.12 11.80 -5.68
N ASN A 174 -6.23 12.06 -4.98
CA ASN A 174 -6.69 13.43 -4.75
C ASN A 174 -5.92 14.08 -3.59
N ALA A 175 -5.74 15.39 -3.65
CA ALA A 175 -5.53 16.22 -2.46
C ALA A 175 -6.90 16.72 -1.97
N ALA A 176 -7.20 16.54 -0.69
CA ALA A 176 -8.52 16.77 -0.13
C ALA A 176 -8.58 18.08 0.65
N VAL A 177 -9.56 18.93 0.34
CA VAL A 177 -9.92 20.13 1.11
C VAL A 177 -11.37 20.04 1.58
N ASN A 178 -11.75 20.93 2.50
CA ASN A 178 -13.14 21.06 2.94
C ASN A 178 -13.59 22.51 2.84
N LEU A 179 -14.48 22.80 1.89
CA LEU A 179 -14.99 24.16 1.65
C LEU A 179 -16.23 24.49 2.48
N THR A 180 -16.70 23.58 3.33
CA THR A 180 -17.84 23.84 4.24
C THR A 180 -17.41 24.61 5.48
N ASN A 181 -18.38 25.12 6.25
CA ASN A 181 -18.17 25.92 7.45
C ASN A 181 -17.89 25.10 8.73
N ARG A 182 -17.77 23.77 8.66
CA ARG A 182 -17.50 22.90 9.81
C ARG A 182 -16.38 21.91 9.50
N THR A 183 -15.67 21.42 10.51
CA THR A 183 -14.71 20.32 10.34
C THR A 183 -15.43 19.05 9.93
N ILE A 184 -14.86 18.34 8.95
CA ILE A 184 -15.29 16.99 8.55
C ILE A 184 -14.18 15.98 8.84
N TYR A 185 -14.56 14.72 8.98
CA TYR A 185 -13.66 13.61 9.28
C TYR A 185 -13.69 12.63 8.11
N THR A 186 -12.53 12.38 7.52
CA THR A 186 -12.39 11.58 6.29
C THR A 186 -11.36 10.48 6.48
N TYR A 187 -11.22 9.60 5.49
CA TYR A 187 -10.16 8.60 5.47
C TYR A 187 -8.75 9.18 5.36
N MET A 188 -8.63 10.46 5.00
CA MET A 188 -7.35 11.20 5.00
C MET A 188 -7.12 11.95 6.32
N GLY A 189 -8.02 11.79 7.31
CA GLY A 189 -8.02 12.52 8.57
C GLY A 189 -8.94 13.75 8.56
N PRO A 190 -8.88 14.58 9.62
CA PRO A 190 -9.72 15.76 9.76
C PRO A 190 -9.40 16.84 8.70
N LEU A 191 -10.45 17.38 8.07
CA LEU A 191 -10.37 18.55 7.20
C LEU A 191 -11.15 19.70 7.84
N LYS A 192 -10.43 20.73 8.24
CA LYS A 192 -10.96 21.92 8.92
C LYS A 192 -11.79 22.76 7.96
N ALA A 193 -12.74 23.50 8.52
CA ALA A 193 -13.65 24.37 7.79
C ALA A 193 -12.92 25.38 6.88
N ASN A 194 -13.61 25.81 5.82
CA ASN A 194 -13.22 26.90 4.93
C ASN A 194 -11.81 26.74 4.32
N GLY A 195 -11.47 25.52 3.91
CA GLY A 195 -10.20 25.18 3.27
C GLY A 195 -9.00 25.49 4.15
N SER A 196 -9.07 25.22 5.46
CA SER A 196 -7.97 25.58 6.37
C SER A 196 -6.83 24.56 6.42
N ASN A 197 -7.00 23.39 5.79
CA ASN A 197 -5.92 22.45 5.50
C ASN A 197 -6.24 21.62 4.24
N VAL A 198 -5.18 21.10 3.63
CA VAL A 198 -5.22 20.13 2.52
C VAL A 198 -4.55 18.85 2.97
N ASN A 199 -5.27 17.74 2.99
CA ASN A 199 -4.64 16.44 3.27
C ASN A 199 -4.32 15.73 1.96
N TYR A 200 -3.16 15.11 1.86
CA TYR A 200 -2.73 14.41 0.65
C TYR A 200 -2.00 13.12 1.01
N ALA A 201 -1.98 12.19 0.06
CA ALA A 201 -1.29 10.91 0.20
C ALA A 201 -0.37 10.65 -1.01
N THR A 202 0.37 9.55 -0.94
CA THR A 202 1.47 9.08 -1.79
C THR A 202 2.86 9.46 -1.26
N SER A 203 3.87 8.70 -1.68
CA SER A 203 5.27 8.93 -1.33
C SER A 203 6.02 9.76 -2.40
N GLY A 204 5.28 10.41 -3.31
CA GLY A 204 5.85 11.23 -4.38
C GLY A 204 6.82 10.43 -5.25
N ALA A 205 8.00 10.99 -5.49
CA ALA A 205 9.08 10.35 -6.23
C ALA A 205 9.49 8.95 -5.74
N LEU A 206 9.24 8.59 -4.48
CA LEU A 206 9.51 7.23 -3.98
C LEU A 206 8.44 6.22 -4.39
N SER A 207 7.29 6.65 -4.91
CA SER A 207 6.15 5.77 -5.20
C SER A 207 6.49 4.76 -6.29
N PRO A 208 6.27 3.45 -6.05
CA PRO A 208 6.49 2.42 -7.06
C PRO A 208 5.80 2.72 -8.40
N LEU A 209 4.54 3.13 -8.37
CA LEU A 209 3.73 3.29 -9.58
C LEU A 209 3.93 4.61 -10.31
N PHE A 210 4.67 5.56 -9.73
CA PHE A 210 5.15 6.73 -10.49
C PHE A 210 6.47 6.43 -11.22
N ASN A 211 7.26 5.49 -10.68
CA ASN A 211 8.53 5.04 -11.24
C ASN A 211 8.36 3.98 -12.34
N ASP A 212 7.20 3.34 -12.42
CA ASP A 212 6.80 2.46 -13.52
C ASP A 212 5.35 2.75 -13.95
N PRO A 213 5.10 3.90 -14.60
CA PRO A 213 3.76 4.43 -14.80
C PRO A 213 2.87 3.59 -15.74
N TYR A 214 3.49 2.74 -16.54
CA TYR A 214 2.84 1.82 -17.49
C TYR A 214 3.00 0.35 -17.12
N PHE A 215 3.43 0.03 -15.88
CA PHE A 215 3.57 -1.35 -15.43
C PHE A 215 4.48 -2.18 -16.37
N ARG A 216 5.55 -1.56 -16.89
CA ARG A 216 6.53 -2.18 -17.79
C ARG A 216 7.24 -3.36 -17.12
N THR A 217 7.52 -3.24 -15.83
CA THR A 217 8.23 -4.24 -15.02
C THR A 217 7.37 -4.80 -13.88
N ILE A 218 6.35 -4.06 -13.45
CA ILE A 218 5.41 -4.48 -12.41
C ILE A 218 4.25 -5.26 -13.05
N GLY A 219 3.99 -6.47 -12.58
CA GLY A 219 2.88 -7.30 -13.03
C GLY A 219 2.69 -8.52 -12.13
N MET A 220 1.85 -9.48 -12.54
CA MET A 220 1.67 -10.71 -11.77
C MET A 220 3.03 -11.41 -11.58
N GLY A 221 3.35 -11.82 -10.34
CA GLY A 221 4.61 -12.51 -10.03
C GLY A 221 5.80 -11.58 -9.74
N THR A 222 5.66 -10.26 -9.86
CA THR A 222 6.69 -9.31 -9.39
C THR A 222 6.90 -9.48 -7.89
N ARG A 223 8.13 -9.84 -7.49
CA ARG A 223 8.55 -10.02 -6.11
C ARG A 223 8.79 -8.65 -5.47
N ILE A 224 8.25 -8.45 -4.27
CA ILE A 224 8.26 -7.16 -3.59
C ILE A 224 8.69 -7.30 -2.11
N PHE A 225 9.14 -6.20 -1.54
CA PHE A 225 9.15 -6.02 -0.09
C PHE A 225 7.72 -5.68 0.35
N MET A 226 7.20 -6.42 1.33
CA MET A 226 5.85 -6.18 1.86
C MET A 226 5.85 -6.40 3.37
N GLY A 227 5.55 -5.36 4.13
CA GLY A 227 5.40 -5.44 5.58
C GLY A 227 6.66 -5.91 6.31
N GLY A 228 7.87 -5.74 5.77
CA GLY A 228 9.11 -6.28 6.38
C GLY A 228 9.46 -7.71 5.97
N GLY A 229 8.63 -8.36 5.15
CA GLY A 229 8.89 -9.66 4.56
C GLY A 229 8.90 -9.61 3.02
N VAL A 230 8.89 -10.79 2.41
CA VAL A 230 8.73 -10.94 0.96
C VAL A 230 7.25 -11.10 0.62
N GLY A 231 6.79 -10.35 -0.37
CA GLY A 231 5.47 -10.49 -0.97
C GLY A 231 5.55 -10.54 -2.49
N TYR A 232 4.38 -10.60 -3.12
CA TYR A 232 4.22 -10.63 -4.56
C TYR A 232 3.02 -9.78 -4.99
N VAL A 233 3.15 -9.16 -6.16
CA VAL A 233 2.01 -8.67 -6.93
C VAL A 233 1.30 -9.87 -7.55
N ILE A 234 -0.02 -9.96 -7.37
CA ILE A 234 -0.83 -11.07 -7.90
C ILE A 234 -1.86 -10.62 -8.94
N GLY A 235 -1.75 -9.38 -9.41
CA GLY A 235 -2.62 -8.79 -10.43
C GLY A 235 -2.90 -7.31 -10.15
N GLU A 236 -3.78 -6.74 -10.95
CA GLU A 236 -4.36 -5.43 -10.69
C GLU A 236 -5.21 -5.44 -9.42
N GLY A 237 -5.14 -4.35 -8.66
CA GLY A 237 -6.00 -4.17 -7.50
C GLY A 237 -7.42 -3.81 -7.91
N THR A 238 -8.35 -3.91 -6.98
CA THR A 238 -9.68 -3.31 -7.18
C THR A 238 -9.56 -1.80 -7.38
N GLN A 239 -10.49 -1.21 -8.13
CA GLN A 239 -10.47 0.20 -8.54
C GLN A 239 -9.30 0.61 -9.46
N HIS A 240 -8.57 -0.35 -10.03
CA HIS A 240 -7.57 -0.07 -11.05
C HIS A 240 -8.21 0.58 -12.29
N VAL A 241 -7.72 1.76 -12.68
CA VAL A 241 -8.16 2.47 -13.89
C VAL A 241 -7.15 2.24 -15.02
N GLN A 242 -7.56 1.49 -16.04
CA GLN A 242 -6.67 1.07 -17.14
C GLN A 242 -6.34 2.20 -18.14
N LYS A 243 -7.23 3.19 -18.29
CA LYS A 243 -7.12 4.26 -19.31
C LYS A 243 -7.24 5.67 -18.70
N PRO A 244 -6.38 6.04 -17.73
CA PRO A 244 -6.44 7.37 -17.15
C PRO A 244 -5.89 8.42 -18.12
N LYS A 245 -6.27 9.68 -17.94
CA LYS A 245 -5.54 10.78 -18.57
C LYS A 245 -4.14 10.86 -17.96
N ARG A 246 -3.12 10.97 -18.81
CA ARG A 246 -1.70 10.98 -18.41
C ARG A 246 -1.03 12.27 -18.89
N ASN A 247 -0.01 12.72 -18.16
CA ASN A 247 0.86 13.80 -18.59
C ASN A 247 1.93 13.30 -19.58
N GLU A 248 2.83 14.19 -20.01
CA GLU A 248 3.91 13.90 -20.96
C GLU A 248 4.89 12.81 -20.49
N ARG A 249 4.97 12.55 -19.17
CA ARG A 249 5.78 11.48 -18.58
C ARG A 249 5.04 10.15 -18.47
N GLY A 250 3.78 10.10 -18.90
CA GLY A 250 2.90 8.93 -18.76
C GLY A 250 2.29 8.79 -17.38
N ILE A 251 2.50 9.75 -16.48
CA ILE A 251 1.96 9.71 -15.11
C ILE A 251 0.48 10.08 -15.17
N PRO A 252 -0.42 9.27 -14.57
CA PRO A 252 -1.83 9.61 -14.48
C PRO A 252 -2.06 10.93 -13.75
N GLU A 253 -3.02 11.72 -14.21
CA GLU A 253 -3.36 13.02 -13.62
C GLU A 253 -4.39 12.92 -12.48
N SER A 254 -4.90 11.74 -12.20
CA SER A 254 -5.83 11.44 -11.11
C SER A 254 -5.64 10.01 -10.63
N GLY A 255 -6.29 9.65 -9.51
CA GLY A 255 -6.21 8.29 -8.96
C GLY A 255 -6.53 7.23 -10.01
N SER A 256 -5.62 6.28 -10.20
CA SER A 256 -5.66 5.34 -11.33
C SER A 256 -5.30 3.91 -10.97
N GLY A 257 -4.10 3.46 -11.29
CA GLY A 257 -3.64 2.09 -11.10
C GLY A 257 -3.55 1.68 -9.63
N THR A 258 -3.87 0.43 -9.32
CA THR A 258 -3.69 -0.19 -8.00
C THR A 258 -3.15 -1.60 -8.16
N LEU A 259 -2.59 -2.16 -7.08
CA LEU A 259 -2.02 -3.52 -7.05
C LEU A 259 -2.77 -4.43 -6.09
N MET A 260 -3.02 -5.68 -6.50
CA MET A 260 -3.39 -6.75 -5.59
C MET A 260 -2.14 -7.43 -5.06
N LEU A 261 -2.01 -7.56 -3.75
CA LEU A 261 -0.79 -8.03 -3.10
C LEU A 261 -1.02 -9.26 -2.22
N LYS A 262 -0.03 -10.13 -2.16
CA LYS A 262 0.02 -11.29 -1.25
C LYS A 262 1.38 -11.37 -0.57
N GLY A 263 1.39 -11.58 0.74
CA GLY A 263 2.62 -11.81 1.51
C GLY A 263 2.45 -12.83 2.64
N ASP A 264 3.55 -13.47 3.03
CA ASP A 264 3.57 -14.35 4.20
C ASP A 264 3.55 -13.49 5.48
N PHE A 265 2.41 -13.47 6.17
CA PHE A 265 2.21 -12.61 7.32
C PHE A 265 3.11 -13.01 8.49
N LYS A 266 3.45 -14.30 8.63
CA LYS A 266 4.33 -14.80 9.71
C LYS A 266 5.77 -14.30 9.59
N LYS A 267 6.17 -13.78 8.42
CA LYS A 267 7.49 -13.22 8.14
C LYS A 267 7.53 -11.70 8.12
N MET A 268 6.41 -11.04 8.40
CA MET A 268 6.32 -9.59 8.44
C MET A 268 6.82 -9.03 9.78
N ASN A 269 7.05 -7.72 9.81
CA ASN A 269 7.51 -6.99 10.99
C ASN A 269 6.52 -5.85 11.29
N ALA A 270 6.09 -5.75 12.55
CA ALA A 270 5.17 -4.71 13.01
C ALA A 270 5.67 -3.28 12.72
N ARG A 271 6.97 -3.05 12.52
CA ARG A 271 7.50 -1.76 12.07
C ARG A 271 6.89 -1.27 10.75
N TYR A 272 6.60 -2.19 9.84
CA TYR A 272 6.06 -1.90 8.50
C TYR A 272 4.59 -2.29 8.34
N VAL A 273 3.93 -2.73 9.43
CA VAL A 273 2.52 -3.11 9.48
C VAL A 273 1.93 -2.51 10.75
N ARG A 274 1.38 -1.30 10.66
CA ARG A 274 0.94 -0.51 11.81
C ARG A 274 -0.55 -0.21 11.73
N ALA A 275 -1.27 -0.51 12.80
CA ALA A 275 -2.66 -0.13 12.93
C ALA A 275 -2.81 1.39 13.04
N GLN A 276 -3.93 1.89 12.54
CA GLN A 276 -4.31 3.30 12.62
C GLN A 276 -5.77 3.42 13.01
N SER A 277 -6.03 4.28 13.99
CA SER A 277 -7.37 4.73 14.34
C SER A 277 -7.60 6.10 13.71
N ILE A 278 -8.46 6.20 12.70
CA ILE A 278 -8.76 7.47 12.01
C ILE A 278 -10.09 8.00 12.56
N ILE A 279 -9.99 9.05 13.38
CA ILE A 279 -11.13 9.68 14.06
C ILE A 279 -12.24 10.02 13.04
N GLY A 280 -13.46 9.61 13.35
CA GLY A 280 -14.68 9.83 12.56
C GLY A 280 -14.80 8.98 11.29
N TYR A 281 -13.74 8.25 10.89
CA TYR A 281 -13.74 7.42 9.69
C TYR A 281 -13.72 5.92 9.99
N GLY A 282 -12.70 5.41 10.71
CA GLY A 282 -12.53 3.98 10.90
C GLY A 282 -11.12 3.53 11.28
N VAL A 283 -10.97 2.22 11.44
CA VAL A 283 -9.66 1.57 11.54
C VAL A 283 -9.03 1.46 10.15
N SER A 284 -7.71 1.60 10.06
CA SER A 284 -6.92 1.37 8.84
C SER A 284 -5.58 0.74 9.20
N LEU A 285 -4.83 0.32 8.18
CA LEU A 285 -3.51 -0.28 8.33
C LEU A 285 -2.50 0.48 7.48
N ALA A 286 -1.48 1.07 8.11
CA ALA A 286 -0.32 1.56 7.38
C ALA A 286 0.62 0.41 7.04
N LEU A 287 0.87 0.23 5.75
CA LEU A 287 1.65 -0.88 5.21
C LEU A 287 2.86 -0.35 4.42
N GLY A 288 4.03 -0.91 4.70
CA GLY A 288 5.24 -0.69 3.93
C GLY A 288 5.31 -1.61 2.71
N VAL A 289 5.38 -1.03 1.51
CA VAL A 289 5.56 -1.77 0.25
C VAL A 289 6.72 -1.15 -0.53
N GLY A 290 7.68 -1.98 -0.91
CA GLY A 290 8.81 -1.59 -1.75
C GLY A 290 8.89 -2.47 -2.98
N ILE A 291 9.06 -1.86 -4.15
CA ILE A 291 9.11 -2.57 -5.43
C ILE A 291 10.42 -2.21 -6.13
N PRO A 292 11.25 -3.21 -6.49
CA PRO A 292 12.46 -2.94 -7.26
C PRO A 292 12.10 -2.80 -8.75
N ILE A 293 12.56 -1.71 -9.37
CA ILE A 293 12.43 -1.49 -10.82
C ILE A 293 13.77 -1.87 -11.47
N PRO A 294 13.85 -2.98 -12.23
CA PRO A 294 15.06 -3.35 -12.96
C PRO A 294 15.30 -2.34 -14.08
N MET A 295 16.52 -1.81 -14.21
CA MET A 295 16.86 -0.87 -15.27
C MET A 295 17.17 -1.62 -16.57
N LEU A 296 16.11 -1.96 -17.32
CA LEU A 296 16.24 -2.72 -18.57
C LEU A 296 16.71 -1.85 -19.75
N ASN A 297 16.34 -0.56 -19.76
CA ASN A 297 16.60 0.36 -20.86
C ASN A 297 16.50 1.84 -20.41
N GLU A 298 16.79 2.77 -21.32
CA GLU A 298 16.70 4.20 -21.04
C GLU A 298 15.27 4.75 -20.90
N GLU A 299 14.22 4.02 -21.31
CA GLU A 299 12.82 4.39 -21.04
C GLU A 299 12.52 4.24 -19.55
N LEU A 300 12.93 3.12 -18.94
CA LEU A 300 12.79 2.90 -17.51
C LEU A 300 13.59 3.92 -16.69
N ALA A 301 14.82 4.24 -17.10
CA ALA A 301 15.60 5.29 -16.46
C ALA A 301 14.91 6.66 -16.55
N TRP A 302 14.22 6.96 -17.67
CA TRP A 302 13.40 8.15 -17.79
C TRP A 302 12.25 8.14 -16.78
N PHE A 303 11.48 7.06 -16.67
CA PHE A 303 10.37 6.94 -15.72
C PHE A 303 10.83 7.04 -14.27
N THR A 304 11.91 6.36 -13.90
CA THR A 304 12.46 6.40 -12.53
C THR A 304 13.16 7.71 -12.18
N GLY A 305 13.40 8.58 -13.17
CA GLY A 305 13.89 9.94 -12.95
C GLY A 305 12.80 10.95 -12.59
N VAL A 306 11.58 10.49 -12.28
CA VAL A 306 10.43 11.34 -11.92
C VAL A 306 10.69 12.11 -10.64
N SER A 307 10.51 13.43 -10.68
CA SER A 307 10.61 14.29 -9.50
C SER A 307 9.24 14.65 -8.92
N ASN A 308 9.21 15.31 -7.77
CA ASN A 308 7.96 15.73 -7.14
C ASN A 308 7.26 16.86 -7.92
N GLU A 309 8.00 17.62 -8.72
CA GLU A 309 7.51 18.67 -9.61
C GLU A 309 6.75 18.09 -10.81
N ASP A 310 7.15 16.90 -11.26
CA ASP A 310 6.53 16.19 -12.39
C ASP A 310 5.14 15.60 -12.06
N ILE A 311 4.81 15.46 -10.77
CA ILE A 311 3.60 14.77 -10.30
C ILE A 311 2.52 15.82 -10.01
N SER A 312 1.48 15.85 -10.84
CA SER A 312 0.32 16.73 -10.64
C SER A 312 -0.83 15.99 -9.93
N MET A 313 -1.40 16.62 -8.91
CA MET A 313 -2.54 16.10 -8.13
C MET A 313 -3.74 17.05 -8.20
N PRO A 314 -4.97 16.54 -8.38
CA PRO A 314 -6.18 17.34 -8.29
C PRO A 314 -6.53 17.65 -6.84
N VAL A 315 -6.81 18.91 -6.54
CA VAL A 315 -7.41 19.33 -5.26
C VAL A 315 -8.93 19.23 -5.39
N LYS A 316 -9.57 18.45 -4.51
CA LYS A 316 -11.02 18.23 -4.51
C LYS A 316 -11.66 18.59 -3.18
N ASP A 317 -12.89 19.11 -3.24
CA ASP A 317 -13.69 19.37 -2.04
C ASP A 317 -14.34 18.09 -1.51
N TYR A 318 -13.96 17.70 -0.29
CA TYR A 318 -14.51 16.56 0.43
C TYR A 318 -15.70 16.95 1.31
N GLY A 319 -15.98 18.25 1.45
CA GLY A 319 -17.12 18.78 2.18
C GLY A 319 -18.45 18.54 1.47
N TYR A 320 -18.50 18.77 0.15
CA TYR A 320 -19.71 18.60 -0.65
C TYR A 320 -19.48 17.78 -1.92
N ASP A 321 -18.45 18.09 -2.71
CA ASP A 321 -18.32 17.50 -4.05
C ASP A 321 -18.06 16.00 -4.03
N TYR A 322 -17.03 15.57 -3.31
CA TYR A 322 -16.64 14.16 -3.21
C TYR A 322 -17.77 13.24 -2.70
N PRO A 323 -18.46 13.52 -1.57
CA PRO A 323 -19.53 12.65 -1.09
C PRO A 323 -20.76 12.61 -2.02
N ASN A 324 -20.95 13.64 -2.87
CA ASN A 324 -22.03 13.68 -3.85
C ASN A 324 -21.59 13.21 -5.25
N GLY A 325 -20.37 12.69 -5.41
CA GLY A 325 -19.87 12.19 -6.69
C GLY A 325 -19.66 13.26 -7.76
N ILE A 326 -19.53 14.53 -7.37
CA ILE A 326 -19.30 15.64 -8.30
C ILE A 326 -17.82 15.65 -8.68
N PRO A 327 -17.45 15.51 -9.97
CA PRO A 327 -16.06 15.32 -10.39
C PRO A 327 -15.24 16.61 -10.47
N ARG A 328 -15.71 17.71 -9.85
CA ARG A 328 -15.10 19.03 -9.93
C ARG A 328 -13.72 19.05 -9.26
N GLU A 329 -12.76 19.67 -9.95
CA GLU A 329 -11.45 20.02 -9.40
C GLU A 329 -11.48 21.47 -8.95
N VAL A 330 -11.04 21.74 -7.71
CA VAL A 330 -10.91 23.10 -7.19
C VAL A 330 -9.71 23.79 -7.83
N THR A 331 -8.59 23.07 -7.89
CA THR A 331 -7.35 23.46 -8.56
C THR A 331 -6.47 22.23 -8.75
N ARG A 332 -5.30 22.37 -9.38
CA ARG A 332 -4.27 21.34 -9.47
C ARG A 332 -2.96 21.89 -8.92
N VAL A 333 -2.21 21.03 -8.23
CA VAL A 333 -0.91 21.36 -7.64
C VAL A 333 0.08 20.24 -7.91
N SER A 334 1.37 20.57 -7.88
CA SER A 334 2.45 19.58 -7.91
C SER A 334 2.60 18.91 -6.54
N PHE A 335 3.17 17.70 -6.51
CA PHE A 335 3.52 17.05 -5.26
C PHE A 335 4.63 17.81 -4.51
N ALA A 336 5.52 18.52 -5.23
CA ALA A 336 6.53 19.39 -4.64
C ALA A 336 5.89 20.54 -3.83
N GLU A 337 4.87 21.19 -4.37
CA GLU A 337 4.10 22.22 -3.66
C GLU A 337 3.42 21.63 -2.41
N LEU A 338 2.80 20.46 -2.51
CA LEU A 338 2.21 19.78 -1.35
C LEU A 338 3.25 19.44 -0.28
N ARG A 339 4.46 19.04 -0.67
CA ARG A 339 5.57 18.72 0.24
C ARG A 339 6.18 19.98 0.89
N SER A 340 5.99 21.16 0.31
CA SER A 340 6.52 22.42 0.85
C SER A 340 5.85 22.85 2.16
N GLY A 341 4.65 22.35 2.45
CA GLY A 341 3.89 22.62 3.68
C GLY A 341 2.73 23.61 3.51
N GLU A 342 2.64 24.32 2.39
CA GLU A 342 1.59 25.30 2.12
C GLU A 342 1.30 25.43 0.61
N ILE A 343 0.02 25.55 0.25
CA ILE A 343 -0.41 25.85 -1.13
C ILE A 343 -1.49 26.94 -1.15
N THR A 344 -1.76 27.52 -2.31
CA THR A 344 -2.88 28.45 -2.51
C THR A 344 -4.11 27.72 -3.04
N VAL A 345 -5.22 27.81 -2.30
CA VAL A 345 -6.53 27.28 -2.70
C VAL A 345 -7.54 28.42 -2.60
N ASN A 346 -8.23 28.77 -3.70
CA ASN A 346 -9.16 29.90 -3.76
C ASN A 346 -8.55 31.19 -3.18
N GLU A 347 -7.36 31.57 -3.67
CA GLU A 347 -6.61 32.79 -3.25
C GLU A 347 -6.19 32.80 -1.76
N LYS A 348 -6.39 31.69 -1.03
CA LYS A 348 -6.03 31.54 0.38
C LYS A 348 -4.88 30.56 0.57
N LYS A 349 -3.89 30.96 1.37
CA LYS A 349 -2.83 30.09 1.86
C LYS A 349 -3.40 28.99 2.76
N THR A 350 -3.09 27.75 2.41
CA THR A 350 -3.65 26.55 3.04
C THR A 350 -2.53 25.58 3.39
N ALA A 351 -2.42 25.23 4.67
CA ALA A 351 -1.42 24.29 5.14
C ALA A 351 -1.67 22.88 4.59
N THR A 352 -0.61 22.19 4.20
CA THR A 352 -0.69 20.82 3.66
C THR A 352 -0.29 19.80 4.71
N VAL A 353 -0.97 18.65 4.71
CA VAL A 353 -0.78 17.59 5.71
C VAL A 353 -0.61 16.25 4.99
N PRO A 354 0.60 15.63 5.05
CA PRO A 354 0.82 14.33 4.47
C PRO A 354 0.19 13.23 5.33
N VAL A 355 -0.50 12.30 4.67
CA VAL A 355 -1.04 11.07 5.27
C VAL A 355 -0.03 9.92 5.16
N THR A 356 0.78 9.93 4.10
CA THR A 356 1.86 8.97 3.87
C THR A 356 3.12 9.42 4.63
N SER A 357 3.78 8.50 5.32
CA SER A 357 5.05 8.82 5.99
C SER A 357 6.20 8.75 4.97
N HIS A 358 6.78 9.89 4.65
CA HIS A 358 7.92 9.96 3.76
C HIS A 358 9.15 9.23 4.35
N SER A 359 9.47 9.45 5.63
CA SER A 359 10.61 8.81 6.28
C SER A 359 10.52 7.29 6.29
N MET A 360 9.34 6.74 6.59
CA MET A 360 9.12 5.29 6.51
C MET A 360 9.12 4.77 5.07
N SER A 361 8.65 5.56 4.10
CA SER A 361 8.71 5.19 2.68
C SER A 361 10.15 5.10 2.17
N LEU A 362 11.00 6.05 2.56
CA LEU A 362 12.43 6.05 2.25
C LEU A 362 13.12 4.84 2.91
N GLU A 363 12.82 4.58 4.18
CA GLU A 363 13.37 3.41 4.87
C GLU A 363 12.99 2.09 4.20
N VAL A 364 11.76 1.97 3.69
CA VAL A 364 11.34 0.79 2.90
C VAL A 364 12.18 0.65 1.62
N ALA A 365 12.39 1.74 0.89
CA ALA A 365 13.21 1.74 -0.32
C ALA A 365 14.67 1.37 -0.02
N ASP A 366 15.24 1.89 1.06
CA ASP A 366 16.59 1.63 1.50
C ASP A 366 16.77 0.20 2.03
N LYS A 367 15.80 -0.34 2.77
CA LYS A 367 15.84 -1.74 3.22
C LYS A 367 15.76 -2.72 2.06
N LEU A 368 14.93 -2.43 1.06
CA LEU A 368 14.91 -3.22 -0.16
C LEU A 368 16.26 -3.13 -0.90
N LYS A 369 16.86 -1.93 -0.98
CA LYS A 369 18.20 -1.72 -1.56
C LYS A 369 19.25 -2.55 -0.83
N GLU A 370 19.25 -2.54 0.50
CA GLU A 370 20.14 -3.38 1.33
C GLU A 370 19.98 -4.87 1.01
N TRP A 371 18.74 -5.39 0.95
CA TRP A 371 18.50 -6.81 0.67
C TRP A 371 19.00 -7.24 -0.70
N ILE A 372 18.86 -6.37 -1.70
CA ILE A 372 19.34 -6.62 -3.07
C ILE A 372 20.87 -6.60 -3.09
N LEU A 373 21.51 -5.59 -2.46
CA LEU A 373 22.97 -5.48 -2.41
C LEU A 373 23.63 -6.68 -1.69
N ARG A 374 22.97 -7.24 -0.67
CA ARG A 374 23.44 -8.47 0.02
C ARG A 374 23.19 -9.76 -0.78
N GLY A 375 22.40 -9.71 -1.85
CA GLY A 375 22.00 -10.90 -2.62
C GLY A 375 20.89 -11.74 -1.99
N ASP A 376 20.28 -11.27 -0.88
CA ASP A 376 19.15 -11.94 -0.21
C ASP A 376 17.85 -11.81 -1.03
N PHE A 377 17.79 -10.79 -1.90
CA PHE A 377 16.64 -10.49 -2.73
C PHE A 377 17.05 -10.43 -4.20
N LEU A 378 16.55 -11.40 -4.97
CA LEU A 378 16.64 -11.44 -6.43
C LEU A 378 15.32 -10.99 -7.04
N LEU A 379 15.43 -10.35 -8.19
CA LEU A 379 14.31 -9.84 -8.97
C LEU A 379 13.59 -10.97 -9.70
N THR A 380 12.30 -10.77 -9.98
CA THR A 380 11.50 -11.66 -10.83
C THR A 380 10.99 -10.92 -12.04
N GLU A 381 10.75 -11.65 -13.12
CA GLU A 381 10.02 -11.15 -14.28
C GLU A 381 8.51 -11.26 -14.01
N LYS A 382 7.74 -10.28 -14.51
CA LYS A 382 6.28 -10.40 -14.50
C LYS A 382 5.85 -11.55 -15.41
N GLN A 383 4.87 -12.31 -14.94
CA GLN A 383 4.27 -13.47 -15.61
C GLN A 383 3.02 -13.08 -16.40
N ASP A 384 2.37 -11.99 -16.00
CA ASP A 384 1.23 -11.40 -16.71
C ASP A 384 1.23 -9.87 -16.53
N ASP A 385 0.66 -9.18 -17.49
CA ASP A 385 0.60 -7.72 -17.54
C ASP A 385 -0.53 -7.17 -16.67
N ILE A 386 -0.27 -6.02 -16.06
CA ILE A 386 -1.34 -5.18 -15.52
C ILE A 386 -1.75 -4.21 -16.63
N PRO A 387 -3.00 -4.24 -17.13
CA PRO A 387 -3.41 -3.43 -18.26
C PRO A 387 -3.28 -1.92 -17.98
N SER A 388 -2.50 -1.21 -18.78
CA SER A 388 -2.27 0.22 -18.59
C SER A 388 -2.04 0.88 -19.95
N PHE A 389 -3.11 1.47 -20.49
CA PHE A 389 -3.12 2.09 -21.82
C PHE A 389 -2.95 3.62 -21.75
#